data_AF-A0A3C1S933-F1
#
_entry.id   AF-A0A3C1S933-F1
#
_cell.length_a   1.000
_cell.length_b   1.000
_cell.length_c   1.000
_cell.angle_alpha   90.00
_cell.angle_beta   90.00
_cell.angle_gamma   90.00
#
_symmetry.space_group_name_H-M   'P 1'
#
loop_
_entity.id
_entity.type
_entity.pdbx_description
1 polymer ?
#
loop_
_entity_poly.entity_id
_entity_poly.type
_entity_poly.pdbx_seq_one_letter_code
_entity_poly.pdbx_strand_id
1 'polypeptide(L)'
;EKLVTIQPNPVLTDKDGKASVTLFAGSAAGKETISAKFQTISESISFEVSAPRLSLQMTDTEGNPASDTMPINSSRNIVAILTDSGETPMPNQTIKFSATLGTLQASSDMTNEKGEAKVSFSSGSVADKGKITAEFGKSSTEMEFTVTGSTINISLQVLDKDAAPVTQLKVGDTGRLEAKLTDAENAPLVSKLVTFSLDQDIAEISPETKTALTDSDGKASVSLTASKTGAGKATASYENYSAT
;
A
#
# COMPACT_ATOMS: atom_id res chain seq x y z
N GLU A 1 -18.00 -11.54 21.38
CA GLU A 1 -16.74 -12.16 21.85
C GLU A 1 -16.67 -12.10 23.36
N LYS A 2 -15.98 -13.04 24.01
CA LYS A 2 -15.76 -13.03 25.45
C LYS A 2 -14.63 -12.06 25.80
N LEU A 3 -14.84 -11.26 26.85
CA LEU A 3 -13.81 -10.40 27.43
C LEU A 3 -12.72 -11.26 28.08
N VAL A 4 -13.10 -12.33 28.77
CA VAL A 4 -12.18 -13.31 29.35
C VAL A 4 -12.71 -14.74 29.23
N THR A 5 -11.79 -15.71 29.12
CA THR A 5 -12.07 -17.13 29.37
C THR A 5 -11.38 -17.61 30.64
N ILE A 6 -12.09 -18.44 31.42
CA ILE A 6 -11.59 -19.06 32.66
C ILE A 6 -11.30 -20.54 32.44
N GLN A 7 -10.13 -21.00 32.89
CA GLN A 7 -9.76 -22.42 32.83
C GLN A 7 -8.86 -22.82 34.01
N PRO A 8 -9.09 -23.98 34.67
CA PRO A 8 -10.23 -24.88 34.49
C PRO A 8 -11.53 -24.32 35.08
N ASN A 9 -12.67 -24.69 34.52
CA ASN A 9 -14.00 -24.40 35.09
C ASN A 9 -14.97 -25.54 34.73
N PRO A 10 -15.50 -26.32 35.71
CA PRO A 10 -15.35 -26.16 37.16
C PRO A 10 -13.96 -26.57 37.68
N VAL A 11 -13.66 -26.20 38.93
CA VAL A 11 -12.44 -26.59 39.66
C VAL A 11 -12.81 -27.01 41.09
N LEU A 12 -12.08 -27.99 41.65
CA LEU A 12 -12.25 -28.42 43.03
C LEU A 12 -11.37 -27.58 43.97
N THR A 13 -11.79 -27.47 45.23
CA THR A 13 -10.95 -26.91 46.28
C THR A 13 -9.84 -27.88 46.69
N ASP A 14 -8.67 -27.35 47.01
CA ASP A 14 -7.55 -28.13 47.57
C ASP A 14 -7.75 -28.49 49.06
N LYS A 15 -6.74 -29.14 49.67
CA LYS A 15 -6.74 -29.51 51.09
C LYS A 15 -6.85 -28.32 52.06
N ASP A 16 -6.57 -27.12 51.58
CA ASP A 16 -6.62 -25.87 52.35
C ASP A 16 -7.91 -25.08 52.04
N GLY A 17 -8.82 -25.64 51.23
CA GLY A 17 -10.10 -25.04 50.86
C GLY A 17 -10.03 -24.02 49.71
N LYS A 18 -8.93 -23.95 48.96
CA LYS A 18 -8.75 -22.97 47.88
C LYS A 18 -9.08 -23.56 46.52
N ALA A 19 -9.85 -22.82 45.73
CA ALA A 19 -10.07 -23.04 44.31
C ALA A 19 -9.32 -21.97 43.51
N SER A 20 -8.67 -22.34 42.40
CA SER A 20 -7.92 -21.39 41.57
C SER A 20 -8.13 -21.68 40.10
N VAL A 21 -8.28 -20.60 39.31
CA VAL A 21 -8.47 -20.65 37.86
C VAL A 21 -7.55 -19.62 37.20
N THR A 22 -7.17 -19.88 35.96
CA THR A 22 -6.44 -18.93 35.13
C THR A 22 -7.42 -18.13 34.27
N LEU A 23 -7.18 -16.82 34.19
CA LEU A 23 -7.91 -15.90 33.33
C LEU A 23 -7.10 -15.65 32.06
N PHE A 24 -7.72 -15.86 30.91
CA PHE A 24 -7.16 -15.52 29.60
C PHE A 24 -7.96 -14.36 29.01
N ALA A 25 -7.32 -13.19 28.94
CA ALA A 25 -7.93 -12.01 28.33
C ALA A 25 -8.17 -12.24 26.84
N GLY A 26 -9.36 -11.84 26.37
CA GLY A 26 -9.70 -11.76 24.96
C GLY A 26 -9.24 -10.43 24.33
N SER A 27 -9.60 -10.22 23.07
CA SER A 27 -9.27 -9.02 22.30
C SER A 27 -10.16 -7.79 22.60
N ALA A 28 -11.18 -7.95 23.44
CA ALA A 28 -12.13 -6.90 23.76
C ALA A 28 -11.78 -6.22 25.09
N ALA A 29 -11.90 -4.89 25.13
CA ALA A 29 -11.80 -4.10 26.35
C ALA A 29 -13.16 -3.99 27.05
N GLY A 30 -13.16 -3.87 28.37
CA GLY A 30 -14.37 -3.66 29.15
C GLY A 30 -14.29 -4.18 30.58
N LYS A 31 -15.33 -3.87 31.36
CA LYS A 31 -15.51 -4.36 32.72
C LYS A 31 -16.22 -5.70 32.70
N GLU A 32 -15.71 -6.66 33.45
CA GLU A 32 -16.33 -7.97 33.60
C GLU A 32 -16.35 -8.39 35.07
N THR A 33 -17.36 -9.17 35.43
CA THR A 33 -17.54 -9.70 36.78
C THR A 33 -17.36 -11.22 36.73
N ILE A 34 -16.41 -11.73 37.51
CA ILE A 34 -16.24 -13.16 37.74
C ILE A 34 -16.95 -13.51 39.04
N SER A 35 -17.74 -14.59 39.00
CA SER A 35 -18.38 -15.15 40.18
C SER A 35 -17.84 -16.53 40.48
N ALA A 36 -17.46 -16.76 41.75
CA ALA A 36 -17.23 -18.09 42.30
C ALA A 36 -18.53 -18.57 42.96
N LYS A 37 -18.95 -19.79 42.65
CA LYS A 37 -20.21 -20.35 43.15
C LYS A 37 -20.01 -21.77 43.70
N PHE A 38 -20.56 -22.02 44.89
CA PHE A 38 -20.68 -23.34 45.49
C PHE A 38 -22.12 -23.55 45.98
N GLN A 39 -22.84 -24.47 45.34
CA GLN A 39 -24.28 -24.69 45.57
C GLN A 39 -25.10 -23.39 45.44
N THR A 40 -25.65 -22.89 46.55
CA THR A 40 -26.47 -21.67 46.60
C THR A 40 -25.67 -20.41 46.96
N ILE A 41 -24.40 -20.55 47.36
CA ILE A 41 -23.55 -19.43 47.78
C ILE A 41 -22.72 -18.96 46.60
N SER A 42 -22.63 -17.66 46.41
CA SER A 42 -21.78 -17.03 45.39
C SER A 42 -21.12 -15.76 45.90
N GLU A 43 -19.89 -15.54 45.48
CA GLU A 43 -19.17 -14.29 45.67
C GLU A 43 -18.65 -13.82 44.31
N SER A 44 -18.51 -12.51 44.13
CA SER A 44 -18.13 -11.94 42.83
C SER A 44 -17.11 -10.83 42.98
N ILE A 45 -16.21 -10.75 42.03
CA ILE A 45 -15.26 -9.65 41.88
C ILE A 45 -15.36 -9.09 40.46
N SER A 46 -15.28 -7.76 40.35
CA SER A 46 -15.22 -7.07 39.07
C SER A 46 -13.78 -6.68 38.75
N PHE A 47 -13.42 -6.80 37.48
CA PHE A 47 -12.14 -6.38 36.94
C PHE A 47 -12.35 -5.69 35.58
N GLU A 48 -11.31 -5.09 35.03
CA GLU A 48 -11.35 -4.38 33.75
C GLU A 48 -10.24 -4.89 32.84
N VAL A 49 -10.58 -5.18 31.59
CA VAL A 49 -9.64 -5.43 30.50
C VAL A 49 -9.48 -4.11 29.75
N SER A 50 -8.27 -3.54 29.77
CA SER A 50 -7.99 -2.30 29.05
C SER A 50 -7.83 -2.54 27.55
N ALA A 51 -8.16 -1.53 26.75
CA ALA A 51 -7.87 -1.56 25.32
C ALA A 51 -6.36 -1.42 25.05
N PRO A 52 -5.83 -2.10 24.03
CA PRO A 52 -4.46 -1.86 23.59
C PRO A 52 -4.36 -0.46 22.96
N ARG A 53 -3.16 0.12 23.02
CA ARG A 53 -2.81 1.38 22.39
C ARG A 53 -2.10 1.07 21.07
N LEU A 54 -2.63 1.62 19.98
CA LEU A 54 -2.05 1.50 18.64
C LEU A 54 -1.69 2.89 18.13
N SER A 55 -0.44 3.09 17.74
CA SER A 55 0.02 4.30 17.07
C SER A 55 0.61 3.99 15.71
N LEU A 56 0.67 5.01 14.85
CA LEU A 56 1.23 4.95 13.52
C LEU A 56 2.29 6.05 13.37
N GLN A 57 3.36 5.73 12.65
CA GLN A 57 4.34 6.71 12.22
C GLN A 57 4.91 6.34 10.84
N MET A 58 5.44 7.34 10.16
CA MET A 58 6.20 7.17 8.93
C MET A 58 7.70 7.31 9.20
N THR A 59 8.49 6.44 8.59
CA THR A 59 9.96 6.52 8.65
C THR A 59 10.55 6.49 7.24
N ASP A 60 11.79 6.96 7.12
CA ASP A 60 12.58 6.77 5.91
C ASP A 60 12.94 5.29 5.71
N THR A 61 13.66 4.99 4.64
CA THR A 61 14.06 3.61 4.31
C THR A 61 15.03 3.03 5.35
N GLU A 62 15.76 3.89 6.06
CA GLU A 62 16.73 3.58 7.11
C GLU A 62 16.08 3.42 8.49
N GLY A 63 14.82 3.86 8.66
CA GLY A 63 14.04 3.74 9.90
C GLY A 63 14.01 4.99 10.78
N ASN A 64 14.54 6.13 10.32
CA ASN A 64 14.44 7.39 11.05
C ASN A 64 13.05 8.03 10.86
N PRO A 65 12.54 8.80 11.84
CA PRO A 65 11.30 9.54 11.69
C PRO A 65 11.31 10.40 10.42
N ALA A 66 10.27 10.26 9.60
CA ALA A 66 10.10 11.02 8.37
C ALA A 66 8.92 12.00 8.48
N SER A 67 8.97 13.03 7.66
CA SER A 67 7.83 13.93 7.47
C SER A 67 6.66 13.18 6.81
N ASP A 68 5.44 13.58 7.15
CA ASP A 68 4.21 13.13 6.49
C ASP A 68 4.03 13.73 5.09
N THR A 69 5.03 14.48 4.59
CA THR A 69 5.10 14.95 3.20
C THR A 69 6.22 14.22 2.46
N MET A 70 5.90 13.68 1.28
CA MET A 70 6.87 13.00 0.43
C MET A 70 6.61 13.28 -1.06
N PRO A 71 7.63 13.22 -1.94
CA PRO A 71 7.40 13.38 -3.36
C PRO A 71 6.68 12.14 -3.95
N ILE A 72 6.07 12.32 -5.12
CA ILE A 72 5.71 11.20 -6.00
C ILE A 72 6.91 10.27 -6.21
N ASN A 73 6.65 9.00 -6.50
CA ASN A 73 7.64 7.99 -6.85
C ASN A 73 8.69 7.73 -5.76
N SER A 74 8.34 8.03 -4.50
CA SER A 74 9.23 7.81 -3.36
C SER A 74 8.74 6.64 -2.51
N SER A 75 9.65 6.15 -1.67
CA SER A 75 9.40 5.04 -0.76
C SER A 75 9.62 5.47 0.67
N ARG A 76 8.78 4.94 1.57
CA ARG A 76 8.83 5.12 3.02
C ARG A 76 8.51 3.80 3.70
N ASN A 77 8.74 3.74 5.00
CA ASN A 77 8.22 2.66 5.84
C ASN A 77 7.07 3.20 6.68
N ILE A 78 6.04 2.38 6.87
CA ILE A 78 4.95 2.62 7.82
C ILE A 78 5.18 1.71 8.99
N VAL A 79 5.23 2.28 10.19
CA VAL A 79 5.46 1.54 11.42
C VAL A 79 4.25 1.74 12.32
N ALA A 80 3.57 0.64 12.64
CA ALA A 80 2.58 0.62 13.71
C ALA A 80 3.23 0.13 15.00
N ILE A 81 2.93 0.79 16.12
CA ILE A 81 3.42 0.39 17.44
C ILE A 81 2.22 0.01 18.29
N LEU A 82 2.20 -1.24 18.77
CA LEU A 82 1.16 -1.79 19.61
C LEU A 82 1.68 -2.02 21.03
N THR A 83 1.05 -1.35 21.99
CA THR A 83 1.31 -1.54 23.42
C THR A 83 0.03 -1.84 24.18
N ASP A 84 0.16 -2.41 25.37
CA ASP A 84 -0.95 -2.50 26.31
C ASP A 84 -1.23 -1.14 26.97
N SER A 85 -2.21 -1.11 27.89
CA SER A 85 -2.54 0.14 28.59
C SER A 85 -1.42 0.69 29.49
N GLY A 86 -0.48 -0.18 29.89
CA GLY A 86 0.71 0.16 30.68
C GLY A 86 1.94 0.45 29.83
N GLU A 87 1.78 0.68 28.52
CA GLU A 87 2.85 0.96 27.57
C GLU A 87 3.84 -0.20 27.36
N THR A 88 3.45 -1.42 27.74
CA THR A 88 4.25 -2.61 27.50
C THR A 88 4.05 -3.08 26.05
N PRO A 89 5.14 -3.33 25.29
CA PRO A 89 5.05 -3.88 23.94
C PRO A 89 4.26 -5.19 23.85
N MET A 90 3.42 -5.32 22.83
CA MET A 90 2.67 -6.54 22.55
C MET A 90 3.25 -7.25 21.31
N PRO A 91 4.17 -8.22 21.46
CA PRO A 91 4.76 -8.94 20.34
C PRO A 91 3.83 -9.99 19.73
N ASN A 92 4.17 -10.42 18.51
CA ASN A 92 3.49 -11.46 17.74
C ASN A 92 2.01 -11.20 17.48
N GLN A 93 1.61 -9.93 17.42
CA GLN A 93 0.25 -9.50 17.10
C GLN A 93 0.19 -9.08 15.64
N THR A 94 -0.81 -9.56 14.90
CA THR A 94 -1.00 -9.16 13.49
C THR A 94 -1.67 -7.79 13.40
N ILE A 95 -0.99 -6.83 12.78
CA ILE A 95 -1.52 -5.52 12.43
C ILE A 95 -1.91 -5.53 10.96
N LYS A 96 -3.10 -5.05 10.63
CA LYS A 96 -3.53 -4.83 9.24
C LYS A 96 -3.31 -3.38 8.85
N PHE A 97 -2.88 -3.15 7.62
CA PHE A 97 -2.65 -1.83 7.06
C PHE A 97 -3.48 -1.63 5.81
N SER A 98 -3.95 -0.39 5.61
CA SER A 98 -4.54 0.06 4.36
C SER A 98 -4.13 1.49 4.06
N ALA A 99 -4.08 1.85 2.78
CA ALA A 99 -3.79 3.21 2.35
C ALA A 99 -4.82 3.64 1.30
N THR A 100 -5.27 4.91 1.35
CA THR A 100 -6.17 5.48 0.34
C THR A 100 -5.44 5.98 -0.91
N LEU A 101 -4.13 6.17 -0.81
CA LEU A 101 -3.23 6.62 -1.88
C LEU A 101 -1.92 5.86 -1.78
N GLY A 102 -1.26 5.61 -2.92
CA GLY A 102 -0.03 4.85 -3.00
C GLY A 102 -0.25 3.34 -2.89
N THR A 103 0.82 2.61 -2.57
CA THR A 103 0.80 1.14 -2.50
C THR A 103 1.62 0.65 -1.32
N LEU A 104 1.03 -0.25 -0.54
CA LEU A 104 1.71 -1.00 0.51
C LEU A 104 2.23 -2.32 -0.07
N GLN A 105 3.49 -2.67 0.20
CA GLN A 105 4.07 -3.94 -0.24
C GLN A 105 3.40 -5.16 0.43
N ALA A 106 2.82 -4.95 1.61
CA ALA A 106 2.01 -5.93 2.32
C ALA A 106 0.84 -5.23 3.03
N SER A 107 -0.31 -5.90 3.12
CA SER A 107 -1.50 -5.38 3.83
C SER A 107 -1.52 -5.74 5.32
N SER A 108 -0.48 -6.41 5.83
CA SER A 108 -0.35 -6.77 7.24
C SER A 108 1.08 -7.15 7.59
N ASP A 109 1.45 -6.99 8.85
CA ASP A 109 2.69 -7.51 9.44
C ASP A 109 2.48 -7.89 10.91
N MET A 110 3.39 -8.67 11.50
CA MET A 110 3.36 -9.04 12.91
C MET A 110 4.26 -8.13 13.74
N THR A 111 3.80 -7.75 14.93
CA THR A 111 4.60 -6.95 15.86
C THR A 111 5.82 -7.74 16.36
N ASN A 112 6.99 -7.09 16.40
CA ASN A 112 8.22 -7.65 16.95
C ASN A 112 8.27 -7.53 18.50
N GLU A 113 9.41 -7.86 19.12
CA GLU A 113 9.61 -7.76 20.58
C GLU A 113 9.43 -6.34 21.15
N LYS A 114 9.54 -5.31 20.31
CA LYS A 114 9.27 -3.90 20.65
C LYS A 114 7.84 -3.46 20.35
N GLY A 115 6.97 -4.38 19.91
CA GLY A 115 5.59 -4.08 19.57
C GLY A 115 5.43 -3.41 18.20
N GLU A 116 6.47 -3.40 17.38
CA GLU A 116 6.48 -2.71 16.08
C GLU A 116 6.13 -3.68 14.94
N ALA A 117 5.15 -3.33 14.12
CA ALA A 117 4.86 -3.98 12.83
C ALA A 117 5.18 -2.99 11.71
N LYS A 118 5.89 -3.43 10.66
CA LYS A 118 6.45 -2.54 9.64
C LYS A 118 6.13 -3.02 8.22
N VAL A 119 5.60 -2.12 7.40
CA VAL A 119 5.38 -2.36 5.96
C VAL A 119 6.03 -1.27 5.12
N SER A 120 6.57 -1.63 3.96
CA SER A 120 7.09 -0.66 3.00
C SER A 120 5.94 -0.05 2.18
N PHE A 121 6.03 1.25 1.93
CA PHE A 121 5.03 2.06 1.26
C PHE A 121 5.64 2.85 0.10
N SER A 122 4.94 2.92 -1.03
CA SER A 122 5.30 3.76 -2.17
C SER A 122 4.19 4.76 -2.48
N SER A 123 4.53 6.04 -2.68
CA SER A 123 3.56 7.11 -2.95
C SER A 123 2.88 7.00 -4.32
N GLY A 124 3.49 6.28 -5.27
CA GLY A 124 3.02 6.25 -6.65
C GLY A 124 3.17 7.59 -7.37
N SER A 125 2.47 7.74 -8.49
CA SER A 125 2.61 8.85 -9.45
C SER A 125 1.59 9.99 -9.28
N VAL A 126 0.73 9.93 -8.26
CA VAL A 126 -0.34 10.90 -8.06
C VAL A 126 0.00 11.78 -6.88
N ALA A 127 0.11 13.09 -7.12
CA ALA A 127 0.24 14.08 -6.05
C ALA A 127 -1.14 14.40 -5.47
N ASP A 128 -1.39 13.96 -4.24
CA ASP A 128 -2.62 14.23 -3.50
C ASP A 128 -2.41 13.96 -2.00
N LYS A 129 -3.42 14.24 -1.18
CA LYS A 129 -3.49 13.80 0.20
C LYS A 129 -3.91 12.34 0.28
N GLY A 130 -3.25 11.59 1.15
CA GLY A 130 -3.58 10.21 1.43
C GLY A 130 -3.78 9.97 2.91
N LYS A 131 -4.36 8.83 3.22
CA LYS A 131 -4.53 8.34 4.58
C LYS A 131 -4.04 6.91 4.70
N ILE A 132 -3.34 6.62 5.78
CA ILE A 132 -2.91 5.28 6.14
C ILE A 132 -3.60 4.90 7.43
N THR A 133 -4.16 3.69 7.45
CA THR A 133 -4.87 3.14 8.60
C THR A 133 -4.17 1.87 9.05
N ALA A 134 -4.03 1.71 10.36
CA ALA A 134 -3.58 0.48 10.99
C ALA A 134 -4.65 -0.03 11.93
N GLU A 135 -4.91 -1.33 11.89
CA GLU A 135 -5.97 -1.99 12.66
C GLU A 135 -5.42 -3.19 13.43
N PHE A 136 -5.84 -3.29 14.69
CA PHE A 136 -5.66 -4.45 15.55
C PHE A 136 -6.98 -4.78 16.27
N GLY A 137 -7.63 -5.87 15.87
CA GLY A 137 -8.94 -6.24 16.40
C GLY A 137 -9.98 -5.14 16.13
N LYS A 138 -10.41 -4.43 17.18
CA LYS A 138 -11.33 -3.27 17.10
C LYS A 138 -10.64 -1.92 17.28
N SER A 139 -9.35 -1.94 17.63
CA SER A 139 -8.55 -0.73 17.71
C SER A 139 -8.09 -0.35 16.31
N SER A 140 -8.29 0.91 15.95
CA SER A 140 -7.84 1.47 14.68
C SER A 140 -7.21 2.83 14.94
N THR A 141 -6.18 3.15 14.19
CA THR A 141 -5.55 4.47 14.17
C THR A 141 -5.23 4.85 12.74
N GLU A 142 -5.22 6.15 12.46
CA GLU A 142 -4.97 6.68 11.13
C GLU A 142 -3.99 7.84 11.17
N MET A 143 -3.23 7.97 10.10
CA MET A 143 -2.39 9.14 9.83
C MET A 143 -2.67 9.67 8.43
N GLU A 144 -2.70 10.99 8.30
CA GLU A 144 -2.76 11.67 7.01
C GLU A 144 -1.36 11.95 6.52
N PHE A 145 -1.17 11.92 5.20
CA PHE A 145 0.08 12.29 4.55
C PHE A 145 -0.22 13.05 3.26
N THR A 146 0.78 13.75 2.73
CA THR A 146 0.67 14.49 1.47
C THR A 146 1.76 14.03 0.50
N VAL A 147 1.34 13.64 -0.70
CA VAL A 147 2.25 13.40 -1.82
C VAL A 147 2.37 14.68 -2.64
N THR A 148 3.59 15.15 -2.84
CA THR A 148 3.89 16.38 -3.59
C THR A 148 4.61 16.09 -4.90
N GLY A 149 4.54 17.03 -5.82
CA GLY A 149 5.10 16.90 -7.17
C GLY A 149 4.03 17.21 -8.22
N SER A 150 4.45 17.29 -9.47
CA SER A 150 3.52 17.41 -10.60
C SER A 150 3.13 16.01 -11.05
N THR A 151 1.83 15.69 -11.01
CA THR A 151 1.30 14.50 -11.68
C THR A 151 1.59 14.62 -13.18
N ILE A 152 2.11 13.55 -13.78
CA ILE A 152 2.38 13.50 -15.22
C ILE A 152 1.27 12.72 -15.92
N ASN A 153 0.77 13.28 -17.01
CA ASN A 153 -0.13 12.61 -17.94
C ASN A 153 0.69 12.08 -19.12
N ILE A 154 0.52 10.80 -19.45
CA ILE A 154 1.10 10.17 -20.64
C ILE A 154 -0.02 9.58 -21.50
N SER A 155 0.05 9.82 -22.80
CA SER A 155 -0.83 9.22 -23.80
C SER A 155 0.00 8.63 -24.93
N LEU A 156 -0.51 7.61 -25.60
CA LEU A 156 0.15 6.93 -26.71
C LEU A 156 -0.82 6.79 -27.88
N GLN A 157 -0.31 7.01 -29.09
CA GLN A 157 -1.03 6.75 -30.34
C GLN A 157 -0.10 6.21 -31.42
N VAL A 158 -0.66 5.47 -32.37
CA VAL A 158 0.00 5.11 -33.62
C VAL A 158 -0.46 6.09 -34.69
N LEU A 159 0.48 6.67 -35.43
CA LEU A 159 0.24 7.52 -36.57
C LEU A 159 0.69 6.83 -37.86
N ASP A 160 -0.04 7.01 -38.95
CA ASP A 160 0.41 6.60 -40.27
C ASP A 160 1.42 7.59 -40.89
N LYS A 161 1.82 7.34 -42.13
CA LYS A 161 2.74 8.19 -42.90
C LYS A 161 2.23 9.63 -43.11
N ASP A 162 0.92 9.86 -43.03
CA ASP A 162 0.28 11.16 -43.20
C ASP A 162 0.03 11.83 -41.83
N ALA A 163 0.60 11.27 -40.76
CA ALA A 163 0.43 11.68 -39.36
C ALA A 163 -1.02 11.61 -38.85
N ALA A 164 -1.85 10.76 -39.46
CA ALA A 164 -3.21 10.49 -38.98
C ALA A 164 -3.21 9.37 -37.94
N PRO A 165 -3.98 9.49 -36.84
CA PRO A 165 -4.15 8.41 -35.88
C PRO A 165 -4.78 7.17 -36.53
N VAL A 166 -4.14 6.03 -36.35
CA VAL A 166 -4.58 4.74 -36.89
C VAL A 166 -4.48 3.65 -35.83
N THR A 167 -5.27 2.60 -36.00
CA THR A 167 -5.21 1.38 -35.16
C THR A 167 -4.78 0.15 -35.96
N GLN A 168 -4.45 0.32 -37.24
CA GLN A 168 -4.06 -0.74 -38.16
C GLN A 168 -2.98 -0.24 -39.11
N LEU A 169 -1.98 -1.08 -39.36
CA LEU A 169 -0.94 -0.90 -40.37
C LEU A 169 -0.92 -2.15 -41.26
N LYS A 170 -0.56 -2.01 -42.54
CA LYS A 170 -0.35 -3.17 -43.41
C LYS A 170 1.06 -3.71 -43.20
N VAL A 171 1.25 -5.00 -43.47
CA VAL A 171 2.60 -5.60 -43.44
C VAL A 171 3.50 -4.87 -44.43
N GLY A 172 4.65 -4.41 -43.95
CA GLY A 172 5.60 -3.59 -44.70
C GLY A 172 5.39 -2.08 -44.55
N ASP A 173 4.25 -1.62 -44.04
CA ASP A 173 4.03 -0.20 -43.78
C ASP A 173 4.83 0.24 -42.54
N THR A 174 5.36 1.46 -42.61
CA THR A 174 5.95 2.17 -41.49
C THR A 174 5.01 3.27 -41.02
N GLY A 175 4.61 3.20 -39.75
CA GLY A 175 3.97 4.27 -39.01
C GLY A 175 4.90 4.85 -37.94
N ARG A 176 4.32 5.59 -37.00
CA ARG A 176 5.03 6.21 -35.87
C ARG A 176 4.27 5.95 -34.57
N LEU A 177 4.97 5.52 -33.54
CA LEU A 177 4.46 5.61 -32.16
C LEU A 177 4.76 7.01 -31.65
N GLU A 178 3.73 7.73 -31.23
CA GLU A 178 3.87 9.05 -30.62
C GLU A 178 3.31 9.02 -29.21
N ALA A 179 4.18 9.25 -28.22
CA ALA A 179 3.78 9.48 -26.84
C ALA A 179 3.74 10.97 -26.55
N LYS A 180 2.72 11.45 -25.84
CA LYS A 180 2.64 12.84 -25.37
C LYS A 180 2.64 12.90 -23.85
N LEU A 181 3.55 13.68 -23.28
CA LEU A 181 3.70 13.93 -21.85
C LEU A 181 3.31 15.37 -21.52
N THR A 182 2.44 15.53 -20.53
CA THR A 182 2.11 16.83 -19.94
C THR A 182 2.10 16.76 -18.42
N ASP A 183 2.20 17.90 -17.75
CA ASP A 183 1.90 17.99 -16.32
C ASP A 183 0.37 17.98 -16.05
N ALA A 184 0.00 18.23 -14.78
CA ALA A 184 -1.38 18.28 -14.32
C ALA A 184 -2.16 19.46 -14.93
N GLU A 185 -1.47 20.55 -15.25
CA GLU A 185 -2.01 21.74 -15.89
C GLU A 185 -2.06 21.62 -17.43
N ASN A 186 -1.70 20.46 -17.98
CA ASN A 186 -1.58 20.18 -19.42
C ASN A 186 -0.44 20.92 -20.14
N ALA A 187 0.53 21.47 -19.41
CA ALA A 187 1.73 22.03 -20.02
C ALA A 187 2.65 20.90 -20.53
N PRO A 188 3.25 21.04 -21.73
CA PRO A 188 4.10 20.01 -22.31
C PRO A 188 5.40 19.82 -21.51
N LEU A 189 5.74 18.56 -21.24
CA LEU A 189 7.00 18.23 -20.59
C LEU A 189 8.09 17.97 -21.64
N VAL A 190 8.99 18.93 -21.82
CA VAL A 190 10.06 18.92 -22.84
C VAL A 190 11.29 18.15 -22.38
N SER A 191 12.01 17.52 -23.32
CA SER A 191 13.28 16.81 -23.10
C SER A 191 13.20 15.66 -22.09
N LYS A 192 12.07 14.97 -22.03
CA LYS A 192 11.84 13.77 -21.20
C LYS A 192 12.07 12.52 -22.04
N LEU A 193 12.89 11.59 -21.53
CA LEU A 193 13.22 10.35 -22.24
C LEU A 193 12.11 9.32 -22.07
N VAL A 194 11.36 9.07 -23.13
CA VAL A 194 10.30 8.06 -23.18
C VAL A 194 10.85 6.77 -23.78
N THR A 195 10.51 5.64 -23.16
CA THR A 195 10.83 4.30 -23.66
C THR A 195 9.59 3.65 -24.25
N PHE A 196 9.74 2.95 -25.37
CA PHE A 196 8.66 2.28 -26.07
C PHE A 196 8.91 0.76 -26.09
N SER A 197 7.84 -0.02 -26.01
CA SER A 197 7.91 -1.48 -26.13
C SER A 197 6.72 -2.02 -26.89
N LEU A 198 6.86 -3.26 -27.36
CA LEU A 198 5.79 -4.06 -27.96
C LEU A 198 5.66 -5.34 -27.15
N ASP A 199 4.44 -5.84 -26.98
CA ASP A 199 4.19 -7.12 -26.31
C ASP A 199 4.34 -8.34 -27.24
N GLN A 200 4.41 -8.12 -28.55
CA GLN A 200 4.49 -9.14 -29.60
C GLN A 200 5.45 -8.73 -30.72
N ASP A 201 6.11 -9.73 -31.32
CA ASP A 201 7.04 -9.56 -32.46
C ASP A 201 6.30 -9.51 -33.81
N ILE A 202 5.29 -8.64 -33.91
CA ILE A 202 4.52 -8.39 -35.15
C ILE A 202 4.89 -7.08 -35.85
N ALA A 203 5.67 -6.24 -35.17
CA ALA A 203 6.22 -4.99 -35.68
C ALA A 203 7.60 -4.74 -35.05
N GLU A 204 8.34 -3.80 -35.62
CA GLU A 204 9.67 -3.41 -35.16
C GLU A 204 9.71 -1.91 -34.88
N ILE A 205 10.33 -1.53 -33.76
CA ILE A 205 10.53 -0.13 -33.36
C ILE A 205 11.93 0.32 -33.78
N SER A 206 12.03 1.49 -34.40
CA SER A 206 13.29 2.17 -34.69
C SER A 206 13.32 3.57 -34.08
N PRO A 207 14.40 3.97 -33.37
CA PRO A 207 15.72 3.32 -33.29
C PRO A 207 15.74 2.07 -32.38
N GLU A 208 16.81 1.26 -32.46
CA GLU A 208 16.99 0.03 -31.66
C GLU A 208 16.93 0.26 -30.14
N THR A 209 17.29 1.47 -29.69
CA THR A 209 17.17 1.85 -28.27
C THR A 209 15.71 1.91 -27.81
N LYS A 210 14.76 2.02 -28.75
CA LYS A 210 13.32 2.19 -28.52
C LYS A 210 13.01 3.38 -27.61
N THR A 211 13.81 4.43 -27.70
CA THR A 211 13.67 5.64 -26.89
C THR A 211 13.61 6.88 -27.75
N ALA A 212 12.91 7.90 -27.26
CA ALA A 212 12.90 9.24 -27.83
C ALA A 212 12.73 10.30 -26.73
N LEU A 213 13.32 11.47 -26.92
CA LEU A 213 13.08 12.63 -26.07
C LEU A 213 11.80 13.34 -26.51
N THR A 214 11.04 13.89 -25.56
CA THR A 214 9.91 14.76 -25.89
C THR A 214 10.37 16.10 -26.46
N ASP A 215 9.67 16.58 -27.50
CA ASP A 215 9.89 17.87 -28.13
C ASP A 215 9.21 19.04 -27.36
N SER A 216 9.17 20.23 -27.96
CA SER A 216 8.55 21.43 -27.39
C SER A 216 7.04 21.29 -27.13
N ASP A 217 6.37 20.36 -27.82
CA ASP A 217 4.95 20.05 -27.63
C ASP A 217 4.74 18.87 -26.67
N GLY A 218 5.81 18.39 -26.04
CA GLY A 218 5.80 17.28 -25.10
C GLY A 218 5.69 15.92 -25.79
N LYS A 219 6.02 15.82 -27.08
CA LYS A 219 5.84 14.60 -27.88
C LYS A 219 7.16 13.87 -28.11
N ALA A 220 7.21 12.59 -27.77
CA ALA A 220 8.30 11.68 -28.10
C ALA A 220 7.81 10.72 -29.20
N SER A 221 8.62 10.48 -30.23
CA SER A 221 8.22 9.65 -31.36
C SER A 221 9.30 8.67 -31.82
N VAL A 222 8.88 7.45 -32.14
CA VAL A 222 9.71 6.40 -32.74
C VAL A 222 8.99 5.79 -33.95
N SER A 223 9.75 5.27 -34.92
CA SER A 223 9.15 4.59 -36.08
C SER A 223 8.67 3.20 -35.69
N LEU A 224 7.56 2.76 -36.27
CA LEU A 224 6.97 1.44 -36.07
C LEU A 224 6.70 0.78 -37.43
N THR A 225 7.44 -0.27 -37.77
CA THR A 225 7.28 -0.99 -39.04
C THR A 225 6.58 -2.32 -38.81
N ALA A 226 5.42 -2.53 -39.41
CA ALA A 226 4.69 -3.79 -39.28
C ALA A 226 5.36 -4.89 -40.10
N SER A 227 5.65 -6.03 -39.48
CA SER A 227 6.38 -7.14 -40.12
C SER A 227 5.53 -8.41 -40.28
N LYS A 228 4.46 -8.57 -39.50
CA LYS A 228 3.57 -9.74 -39.55
C LYS A 228 2.11 -9.32 -39.35
N THR A 229 1.18 -10.18 -39.76
CA THR A 229 -0.24 -10.04 -39.44
C THR A 229 -0.50 -10.46 -38.00
N GLY A 230 -1.29 -9.69 -37.26
CA GLY A 230 -1.70 -10.02 -35.90
C GLY A 230 -2.18 -8.79 -35.13
N ALA A 231 -2.60 -9.00 -33.89
CA ALA A 231 -2.86 -7.93 -32.93
C ALA A 231 -1.74 -7.91 -31.89
N GLY A 232 -1.34 -6.71 -31.46
CA GLY A 232 -0.35 -6.48 -30.43
C GLY A 232 -0.60 -5.14 -29.75
N LYS A 233 0.10 -4.90 -28.65
CA LYS A 233 0.04 -3.69 -27.84
C LYS A 233 1.40 -3.02 -27.86
N ALA A 234 1.38 -1.71 -28.03
CA ALA A 234 2.54 -0.87 -27.80
C ALA A 234 2.41 -0.24 -26.42
N THR A 235 3.51 -0.06 -25.72
CA THR A 235 3.53 0.68 -24.46
C THR A 235 4.58 1.77 -24.55
N ALA A 236 4.24 2.96 -24.06
CA ALA A 236 5.18 4.05 -23.82
C ALA A 236 5.29 4.26 -22.31
N SER A 237 6.50 4.43 -21.81
CA SER A 237 6.77 4.62 -20.39
C SER A 237 7.76 5.75 -20.15
N TYR A 238 7.50 6.54 -19.13
CA TYR A 238 8.40 7.55 -18.57
C TYR A 238 8.44 7.38 -17.06
N GLU A 239 9.61 7.07 -16.51
CA GLU A 239 9.75 6.67 -15.09
C GLU A 239 8.74 5.55 -14.74
N ASN A 240 7.79 5.81 -13.85
CA ASN A 240 6.72 4.88 -13.47
C ASN A 240 5.36 5.19 -14.12
N TYR A 241 5.31 6.16 -15.04
CA TYR A 241 4.13 6.48 -15.84
C TYR A 241 4.16 5.63 -17.11
N SER A 242 2.99 5.12 -17.54
CA SER A 242 2.88 4.40 -18.80
C SER A 242 1.52 4.58 -19.47
N ALA A 243 1.50 4.43 -20.79
CA ALA A 243 0.30 4.36 -21.62
C ALA A 243 0.43 3.21 -22.62
N THR A 244 -0.69 2.57 -22.96
CA THR A 244 -0.79 1.43 -23.88
C THR A 244 -1.86 1.68 -24.93
#